data_AF-A0A1R4LCZ0-F1
#
_entry.id   AF-A0A1R4LCZ0-F1
#
_cell.length_a   1.000
_cell.length_b   1.000
_cell.length_c   1.000
_cell.angle_alpha   90.00
_cell.angle_beta   90.00
_cell.angle_gamma   90.00
#
_symmetry.space_group_name_H-M   'P 1'
#
loop_
_entity.id
_entity.type
_entity.pdbx_description
1 polymer ?
#
loop_
_entity_poly.entity_id
_entity_poly.type
_entity_poly.pdbx_seq_one_letter_code
_entity_poly.pdbx_strand_id
1 'polypeptide(L)'
;MKFTHYDLDICERGQKIEVTLKDNTANVLLLDDDNFQKYKKRRTYKYNGGHMTDTVSVLLVPYSGHWHVVVDRGGYAGTVQSSVRVIPL
;
A
#
# COMPACT_ATOMS: atom_id res chain seq x y z
N MET A 1 11.71 8.96 -6.64
CA MET A 1 11.61 7.59 -6.13
C MET A 1 10.61 6.87 -7.02
N LYS A 2 10.92 5.65 -7.47
CA LYS A 2 9.96 4.86 -8.22
C LYS A 2 9.13 4.04 -7.23
N PHE A 3 7.82 4.01 -7.45
CA PHE A 3 6.86 3.23 -6.68
C PHE A 3 5.75 2.76 -7.61
N THR A 4 5.10 1.67 -7.24
CA THR A 4 3.84 1.23 -7.85
C THR A 4 2.69 1.74 -7.00
N HIS A 5 1.65 2.28 -7.63
CA HIS A 5 0.46 2.81 -6.95
C HIS A 5 -0.78 2.08 -7.45
N TYR A 6 -1.62 1.70 -6.49
CA TYR A 6 -2.95 1.14 -6.71
C TYR A 6 -3.95 2.05 -6.03
N ASP A 7 -4.91 2.54 -6.81
CA ASP A 7 -6.08 3.22 -6.27
C ASP A 7 -7.18 2.20 -6.01
N LEU A 8 -7.67 2.11 -4.78
CA LEU A 8 -8.64 1.09 -4.37
C LEU A 8 -10.07 1.64 -4.32
N ASP A 9 -10.26 2.91 -4.65
CA ASP A 9 -11.52 3.61 -4.49
C ASP A 9 -11.99 3.57 -3.01
N ILE A 10 -13.29 3.65 -2.78
CA ILE A 10 -13.91 3.52 -1.46
C ILE A 10 -13.76 2.10 -0.93
N CYS A 11 -13.07 1.96 0.20
CA CYS A 11 -13.05 0.74 1.00
C CYS A 11 -13.78 0.96 2.33
N GLU A 12 -14.39 -0.10 2.85
CA GLU A 12 -15.09 -0.11 4.13
C GLU A 12 -14.18 -0.54 5.27
N ARG A 13 -14.45 -0.01 6.48
CA ARG A 13 -13.75 -0.40 7.70
C ARG A 13 -13.78 -1.93 7.88
N GLY A 14 -12.63 -2.50 8.15
CA GLY A 14 -12.47 -3.94 8.41
C GLY A 14 -12.27 -4.78 7.16
N GLN A 15 -12.45 -4.23 5.95
CA GLN A 15 -12.04 -4.92 4.73
C GLN A 15 -10.55 -5.26 4.79
N LYS A 16 -10.23 -6.42 4.22
CA LYS A 16 -8.85 -6.89 4.09
C LYS A 16 -8.35 -6.51 2.71
N ILE A 17 -7.14 -5.97 2.66
CA ILE A 17 -6.43 -5.70 1.41
C ILE A 17 -5.29 -6.70 1.35
N GLU A 18 -5.38 -7.63 0.41
CA GLU A 18 -4.32 -8.59 0.17
C GLU A 18 -3.38 -8.03 -0.91
N VAL A 19 -2.10 -8.06 -0.60
CA VAL A 19 -1.03 -7.59 -1.48
C VAL A 19 -0.08 -8.74 -1.75
N THR A 20 0.16 -9.02 -3.02
CA THR A 20 1.12 -10.04 -3.44
C THR A 20 2.36 -9.36 -4.02
N LEU A 21 3.54 -9.73 -3.54
CA LEU A 21 4.85 -9.32 -4.06
C LEU A 21 5.49 -10.51 -4.76
N LYS A 22 5.99 -10.32 -5.98
CA LYS A 22 6.68 -11.38 -6.72
C LYS A 22 8.17 -11.39 -6.39
N ASP A 23 8.59 -12.40 -5.63
CA ASP A 23 9.98 -12.78 -5.32
C ASP A 23 10.88 -11.67 -4.75
N ASN A 24 10.30 -10.61 -4.17
CA ASN A 24 11.05 -9.46 -3.67
C ASN A 24 10.40 -8.84 -2.44
N THR A 25 11.22 -8.25 -1.58
CA THR A 25 10.77 -7.50 -0.41
C THR A 25 10.51 -6.04 -0.79
N ALA A 26 9.50 -5.43 -0.18
CA ALA A 26 9.09 -4.06 -0.48
C ALA A 26 8.41 -3.42 0.72
N ASN A 27 8.42 -2.10 0.76
CA ASN A 27 7.46 -1.37 1.57
C ASN A 27 6.08 -1.51 0.92
N VAL A 28 5.09 -1.91 1.71
CA VAL A 28 3.68 -1.93 1.34
C VAL A 28 2.95 -0.99 2.30
N LEU A 29 2.46 0.12 1.75
CA LEU A 29 1.88 1.22 2.51
C LEU A 29 0.43 1.43 2.10
N LEU A 30 -0.49 1.29 3.05
CA LEU A 30 -1.89 1.68 2.92
C LEU A 30 -2.06 3.11 3.42
N LEU A 31 -2.54 3.98 2.54
CA LEU A 31 -2.60 5.43 2.71
C LEU A 31 -3.99 5.94 2.34
N ASP A 32 -4.52 6.86 3.14
CA ASP A 32 -5.66 7.68 2.72
C ASP A 32 -5.20 8.78 1.73
N ASP A 33 -6.14 9.56 1.20
CA ASP A 33 -5.87 10.63 0.24
C ASP A 33 -4.79 11.62 0.73
N ASP A 34 -4.95 12.15 1.94
CA ASP A 34 -4.04 13.17 2.50
C ASP A 34 -2.63 12.60 2.69
N ASN A 35 -2.51 11.39 3.23
CA ASN A 35 -1.24 10.73 3.43
C ASN A 35 -0.58 10.31 2.12
N PHE A 36 -1.35 9.92 1.09
CA PHE A 36 -0.81 9.64 -0.24
C PHE A 36 -0.25 10.90 -0.91
N GLN A 37 -0.94 12.04 -0.80
CA GLN A 37 -0.41 13.31 -1.31
C GLN A 37 0.85 13.75 -0.55
N LYS A 38 0.90 13.56 0.78
CA LYS A 38 2.09 13.82 1.59
C LYS A 38 3.26 12.90 1.20
N TYR A 39 2.99 11.61 1.00
CA TYR A 39 3.97 10.62 0.52
C TYR A 39 4.59 11.06 -0.82
N LYS A 40 3.76 11.40 -1.82
CA LYS A 40 4.26 11.87 -3.13
C LYS A 40 5.14 13.11 -3.03
N LYS A 41 4.81 14.01 -2.10
CA LYS A 41 5.55 15.25 -1.82
C LYS A 41 6.71 15.05 -0.83
N ARG A 42 6.99 13.83 -0.38
CA ARG A 42 8.03 13.49 0.61
C ARG A 42 7.91 14.28 1.91
N ARG A 43 6.68 14.58 2.33
CA ARG A 43 6.36 15.18 3.62
C ARG A 43 6.12 14.08 4.64
N THR A 44 6.04 14.42 5.92
CA THR A 44 5.63 13.46 6.96
C THR A 44 4.21 12.96 6.67
N TYR A 45 4.04 11.64 6.63
CA TYR A 45 2.77 10.94 6.42
C TYR A 45 2.63 9.80 7.44
N LYS A 46 1.40 9.30 7.59
CA LYS A 46 1.07 8.08 8.35
C LYS A 46 0.61 7.00 7.37
N TYR A 47 0.76 5.74 7.77
CA TYR A 47 0.38 4.60 6.94
C TYR A 47 0.02 3.40 7.82
N ASN A 48 -0.72 2.46 7.23
CA ASN A 48 -0.81 1.08 7.74
C ASN A 48 0.05 0.18 6.85
N GLY A 49 0.64 -0.87 7.41
CA GLY A 49 1.60 -1.73 6.71
C GLY A 49 3.05 -1.46 7.14
N GLY A 50 4.00 -1.64 6.23
CA GLY A 50 5.42 -1.61 6.56
C GLY A 50 6.29 -2.32 5.53
N HIS A 51 7.49 -2.72 5.95
CA HIS A 51 8.41 -3.50 5.13
C HIS A 51 7.99 -4.97 5.12
N MET A 52 7.53 -5.46 3.97
CA MET A 52 7.05 -6.81 3.79
C MET A 52 8.14 -7.68 3.18
N THR A 53 8.34 -8.84 3.80
CA THR A 53 9.28 -9.87 3.34
C THR A 53 8.58 -11.10 2.78
N ASP A 54 7.28 -11.23 3.01
CA ASP A 54 6.46 -12.34 2.54
C ASP A 54 5.90 -12.06 1.14
N THR A 55 5.68 -13.14 0.39
CA THR A 55 5.04 -13.08 -0.94
C THR A 55 3.62 -12.52 -0.85
N VAL A 56 2.89 -12.77 0.23
CA VAL A 56 1.51 -12.30 0.42
C VAL A 56 1.40 -11.62 1.79
N SER A 57 0.83 -10.43 1.83
CA SER A 57 0.57 -9.67 3.04
C SER A 57 -0.87 -9.17 3.07
N VAL A 58 -1.45 -9.06 4.27
CA VAL A 58 -2.81 -8.56 4.46
C VAL A 58 -2.79 -7.30 5.32
N LEU A 59 -3.39 -6.23 4.80
CA LEU A 59 -3.61 -4.99 5.52
C LEU A 59 -5.09 -4.86 5.88
N LEU A 60 -5.39 -4.27 7.03
CA LEU A 60 -6.76 -3.98 7.45
C LEU A 60 -7.08 -2.52 7.18
N VAL A 61 -8.25 -2.28 6.59
CA VAL A 61 -8.79 -0.93 6.42
C VAL A 61 -9.25 -0.40 7.79
N PRO A 62 -8.59 0.63 8.35
CA PRO A 62 -8.85 1.06 9.73
C PRO A 62 -10.18 1.81 9.87
N TYR A 63 -10.63 2.48 8.81
CA TYR A 63 -11.88 3.23 8.73
C TYR A 63 -12.35 3.34 7.27
N SER A 64 -13.65 3.50 7.06
CA SER A 64 -14.23 3.58 5.71
C SER A 64 -13.81 4.89 5.02
N GLY A 65 -13.39 4.81 3.75
CA GLY A 65 -12.93 5.98 3.00
C GLY A 65 -12.23 5.59 1.71
N HIS A 66 -11.62 6.57 1.03
CA HIS A 66 -10.82 6.36 -0.15
C HIS A 66 -9.40 5.91 0.24
N TRP A 67 -8.93 4.81 -0.36
CA TRP A 67 -7.66 4.20 0.03
C TRP A 67 -6.75 3.92 -1.15
N HIS A 68 -5.46 4.05 -0.90
CA HIS A 68 -4.41 3.75 -1.86
C HIS A 68 -3.39 2.78 -1.27
N VAL A 69 -2.87 1.89 -2.12
CA VAL A 69 -1.70 1.07 -1.79
C VAL A 69 -0.51 1.55 -2.60
N VAL A 70 0.60 1.76 -1.89
CA VAL A 70 1.89 2.02 -2.49
C VAL A 70 2.85 0.88 -2.21
N VAL A 71 3.52 0.41 -3.26
CA VAL A 71 4.60 -0.57 -3.19
C VAL A 71 5.91 0.10 -3.65
N ASP A 72 6.89 0.20 -2.76
CA ASP A 72 8.18 0.82 -3.07
C ASP A 72 9.37 0.12 -2.42
N ARG A 73 10.58 0.42 -2.89
CA ARG A 73 11.83 -0.16 -2.37
C ARG A 73 12.59 0.78 -1.43
N GLY A 74 11.93 1.71 -0.75
CA GLY A 74 12.58 2.56 0.27
C GLY A 74 13.75 3.40 -0.24
N GLY A 75 13.75 3.78 -1.51
CA GLY A 75 14.84 4.55 -2.14
C GLY A 75 15.80 3.74 -2.99
N TYR A 76 15.75 2.39 -2.96
CA TYR A 76 16.48 1.56 -3.91
C TYR A 76 15.90 1.68 -5.34
N ALA A 77 16.74 1.47 -6.35
CA ALA A 77 16.34 1.54 -7.74
C ALA A 77 15.38 0.39 -8.14
N GLY A 78 14.57 0.61 -9.17
CA GLY A 78 13.63 -0.39 -9.71
C GLY A 78 12.24 -0.38 -9.06
N THR A 79 11.41 -1.32 -9.46
CA THR A 79 10.04 -1.53 -8.98
C THR A 79 9.87 -3.00 -8.61
N VAL A 80 8.95 -3.29 -7.69
CA VAL A 80 8.55 -4.67 -7.36
C VAL A 80 7.29 -5.00 -8.14
N GLN A 81 7.28 -6.17 -8.80
CA GLN A 81 6.06 -6.67 -9.41
C GLN A 81 5.09 -7.05 -8.30
N SER A 82 3.89 -6.49 -8.35
CA SER A 82 2.89 -6.68 -7.31
C SER A 82 1.48 -6.73 -7.88
N SER A 83 0.55 -7.26 -7.07
CA SER A 83 -0.89 -7.17 -7.31
C SER A 83 -1.61 -6.90 -6.00
N VAL A 84 -2.77 -6.25 -6.08
CA VAL A 84 -3.59 -5.92 -4.92
C VAL A 84 -5.02 -6.37 -5.17
N ARG A 85 -5.65 -6.93 -4.14
CA ARG A 85 -7.09 -7.23 -4.14
C ARG A 85 -7.74 -6.79 -2.84
N VAL A 86 -8.90 -6.14 -2.95
CA VAL A 86 -9.78 -5.85 -1.82
C VAL A 86 -10.67 -7.07 -1.60
N ILE A 87 -10.65 -7.60 -0.39
CA ILE A 87 -11.50 -8.72 0.02
C ILE A 87 -12.80 -8.12 0.56
N PRO A 88 -13.96 -8.46 -0.03
CA PRO A 88 -15.26 -8.09 0.53
C PRO A 88 -15.41 -8.57 1.97
N LEU A 89 -16.22 -7.84 2.75
CA LEU A 89 -16.60 -8.26 4.11
C LEU A 89 -17.49 -9.51 4.08
#